data_AF-B4IEC6-F1
#
_entry.id   AF-B4IEC6-F1
#
_cell.length_a   1.000
_cell.length_b   1.000
_cell.length_c   1.000
_cell.angle_alpha   90.00
_cell.angle_beta   90.00
_cell.angle_gamma   90.00
#
_symmetry.space_group_name_H-M   'P 1'
#
loop_
_entity.id
_entity.type
_entity.pdbx_description
1 polymer ?
#
loop_
_entity_poly.entity_id
_entity_poly.type
_entity_poly.pdbx_seq_one_letter_code
_entity_poly.pdbx_strand_id
1 'polypeptide(L)'
;MFRLFGLLISLIVLSFVLGISCLEKGTLAKLKKFVNCESKAYKSSHAIYKDYWVLENYVMAEHGDIPCYSNVTYTTHADYTYLDNVVPLLERWRSPLSLAIYAPGTDFEPTIQSILYLLQCHPGHDLVRQLCSIHLYFDVEHLPQVVLPPETALKEPANCNGPPPYVNVFKGNMYRAQNTLDYPVNMGRNIARRASLTHYVLASDIELYPTPGLVSDYLHFLGRQVIGIPGQQPTSPLVHVLRIFEVMSNVSVPNTKPELQEMLKSGEAVPFHMDICEACHRGPNLEEWINASVVSQELNVFNVGHRSENNNNWEPIFVGTVEDPPYDERLTWEGQRDKMTQAYAMCVLDYEFHILDNAFLVHKPGIKQPGNRKEIFPQERRNNGLINKKISREMRMTYGTRSGCVI
;
A
#
# COMPACT_ATOMS: atom_id res chain seq x y z
N MET A 1 10.66 52.29 15.60
CA MET A 1 9.95 51.40 16.55
C MET A 1 9.04 50.42 15.80
N PHE A 2 9.58 49.64 14.83
CA PHE A 2 8.85 48.56 14.13
C PHE A 2 9.85 47.65 13.43
N ARG A 3 10.70 46.95 14.21
CA ARG A 3 11.55 45.85 13.72
C ARG A 3 11.80 44.87 14.87
N LEU A 4 10.75 44.20 15.34
CA LEU A 4 10.89 43.09 16.29
C LEU A 4 9.77 42.03 16.22
N PHE A 5 8.83 42.12 15.27
CA PHE A 5 7.71 41.16 15.17
C PHE A 5 7.86 40.07 14.09
N GLY A 6 8.96 40.06 13.31
CA GLY A 6 9.16 39.09 12.22
C GLY A 6 9.92 37.81 12.61
N LEU A 7 10.58 37.79 13.77
CA LEU A 7 11.45 36.66 14.18
C LEU A 7 10.73 35.64 15.08
N LEU A 8 9.62 36.00 15.74
CA LEU A 8 8.86 35.06 16.56
C LEU A 8 7.95 34.13 15.74
N ILE A 9 7.50 34.54 14.55
CA ILE A 9 6.61 33.70 13.72
C ILE A 9 7.40 32.60 12.98
N SER A 10 8.66 32.85 12.62
CA SER A 10 9.51 31.85 11.95
C SER A 10 9.98 30.72 12.89
N LEU A 11 10.15 31.00 14.19
CA LEU A 11 10.50 29.98 15.18
C LEU A 11 9.32 29.09 15.60
N ILE A 12 8.08 29.56 15.45
CA ILE A 12 6.86 28.77 15.75
C ILE A 12 6.52 27.82 14.58
N VAL A 13 6.95 28.12 13.36
CA VAL A 13 6.73 27.23 12.19
C VAL A 13 7.78 26.12 12.10
N LEU A 14 9.02 26.36 12.56
CA LEU A 14 10.07 25.31 12.59
C LEU A 14 9.89 24.26 13.70
N SER A 15 8.97 24.48 14.65
CA SER A 15 8.71 23.55 15.75
C SER A 15 7.52 22.61 15.51
N PHE A 16 6.85 22.69 14.35
CA PHE A 16 5.67 21.86 14.02
C PHE A 16 5.90 20.76 12.97
N VAL A 17 7.15 20.49 12.56
CA VAL A 17 7.48 19.39 11.61
C VAL A 17 8.39 18.31 12.22
N LEU A 18 8.85 18.46 13.46
CA LEU A 18 9.50 17.40 14.24
C LEU A 18 8.45 16.57 15.00
N GLY A 19 7.50 16.03 14.26
CA GLY A 19 6.51 15.07 14.73
C GLY A 19 6.78 13.67 14.19
N ILE A 20 8.03 13.29 13.92
CA ILE A 20 8.37 11.87 13.91
C ILE A 20 8.25 11.46 15.37
N SER A 21 7.18 10.76 15.71
CA SER A 21 7.09 10.03 16.97
C SER A 21 8.39 9.24 17.14
N CYS A 22 9.27 9.74 18.01
CA CYS A 22 10.51 9.06 18.30
C CYS A 22 10.16 7.81 19.08
N LEU A 23 10.28 6.65 18.43
CA LEU A 23 10.19 5.35 19.07
C LEU A 23 10.99 5.34 20.37
N GLU A 24 10.35 4.92 21.44
CA GLU A 24 11.04 4.75 22.72
C GLU A 24 12.28 3.86 22.55
N LYS A 25 13.39 4.26 23.18
CA LYS A 25 14.67 3.55 23.08
C LYS A 25 14.54 2.06 23.45
N GLY A 26 13.66 1.73 24.39
CA GLY A 26 13.36 0.35 24.79
C GLY A 26 12.73 -0.47 23.66
N THR A 27 11.73 0.09 22.98
CA THR A 27 11.07 -0.52 21.82
C THR A 27 12.07 -0.77 20.70
N LEU A 28 12.89 0.23 20.36
CA LEU A 28 13.89 0.10 19.30
C LEU A 28 14.95 -0.98 19.62
N ALA A 29 15.39 -1.07 20.89
CA ALA A 29 16.33 -2.10 21.32
C ALA A 29 15.74 -3.52 21.21
N LYS A 30 14.45 -3.69 21.54
CA LYS A 30 13.74 -4.97 21.34
C LYS A 30 13.61 -5.30 19.86
N LEU A 31 13.17 -4.36 19.03
CA LEU A 31 13.04 -4.54 17.58
C LEU A 31 14.38 -4.99 16.98
N LYS A 32 15.47 -4.28 17.30
CA LYS A 32 16.83 -4.64 16.84
C LYS A 32 17.24 -6.05 17.27
N LYS A 33 16.83 -6.51 18.45
CA LYS A 33 17.22 -7.81 19.00
C LYS A 33 16.41 -8.97 18.43
N PHE A 34 15.12 -8.77 18.17
CA PHE A 34 14.18 -9.87 17.89
C PHE A 34 13.66 -9.89 16.46
N VAL A 35 13.76 -8.78 15.70
CA VAL A 35 13.41 -8.78 14.28
C VAL A 35 14.60 -9.32 13.49
N ASN A 36 14.43 -10.51 12.91
CA ASN A 36 15.45 -11.14 12.08
C ASN A 36 15.41 -10.58 10.66
N CYS A 37 16.16 -9.51 10.41
CA CYS A 37 16.26 -8.88 9.10
C CYS A 37 17.66 -8.33 8.84
N GLU A 38 17.98 -8.16 7.57
CA GLU A 38 19.22 -7.53 7.11
C GLU A 38 18.91 -6.24 6.34
N SER A 39 19.63 -5.16 6.67
CA SER A 39 19.49 -3.89 5.93
C SER A 39 20.00 -4.06 4.51
N LYS A 40 19.18 -3.66 3.54
CA LYS A 40 19.52 -3.71 2.11
C LYS A 40 20.32 -2.47 1.69
N ALA A 41 21.17 -2.63 0.68
CA ALA A 41 21.82 -1.50 0.04
C ALA A 41 20.80 -0.68 -0.74
N TYR A 42 20.69 0.60 -0.43
CA TYR A 42 19.75 1.49 -1.10
C TYR A 42 20.42 2.13 -2.33
N LYS A 43 20.17 1.57 -3.51
CA LYS A 43 20.79 1.97 -4.77
C LYS A 43 19.79 1.95 -5.92
N SER A 44 19.99 2.86 -6.89
CA SER A 44 19.31 2.77 -8.19
C SER A 44 19.83 1.59 -8.99
N SER A 45 18.93 0.86 -9.62
CA SER A 45 19.28 -0.26 -10.50
C SER A 45 18.24 -0.46 -11.59
N HIS A 46 18.61 -1.19 -12.63
CA HIS A 46 17.66 -1.59 -13.66
C HIS A 46 17.96 -3.00 -14.12
N ALA A 47 16.90 -3.76 -14.40
CA ALA A 47 17.02 -5.15 -14.84
C ALA A 47 15.83 -5.55 -15.70
N ILE A 48 16.07 -6.50 -16.60
CA ILE A 48 14.98 -7.28 -17.20
C ILE A 48 14.59 -8.36 -16.20
N TYR A 49 13.34 -8.33 -15.76
CA TYR A 49 12.75 -9.30 -14.85
C TYR A 49 11.52 -9.92 -15.52
N LYS A 50 11.66 -11.19 -15.95
CA LYS A 50 10.69 -11.86 -16.83
C LYS A 50 10.48 -11.04 -18.11
N ASP A 51 9.23 -10.67 -18.40
CA ASP A 51 8.84 -9.92 -19.59
C ASP A 51 8.75 -8.41 -19.33
N TYR A 52 9.36 -7.92 -18.24
CA TYR A 52 9.34 -6.51 -17.83
C TYR A 52 10.75 -5.95 -17.75
N TRP A 53 10.93 -4.70 -18.20
CA TRP A 53 12.07 -3.89 -17.81
C TRP A 53 11.70 -3.08 -16.58
N VAL A 54 12.43 -3.28 -15.48
CA VAL A 54 12.21 -2.62 -14.19
C VAL A 54 13.35 -1.65 -13.94
N LEU A 55 13.00 -0.40 -13.62
CA LEU A 55 13.89 0.65 -13.11
C LEU A 55 13.60 0.81 -11.62
N GLU A 56 14.37 0.11 -10.79
CA GLU A 56 14.22 0.15 -9.34
C GLU A 56 14.92 1.38 -8.76
N ASN A 57 14.26 2.10 -7.85
CA ASN A 57 14.79 3.31 -7.23
C ASN A 57 15.16 4.34 -8.31
N TYR A 58 14.25 4.55 -9.27
CA TYR A 58 14.39 5.60 -10.30
C TYR A 58 14.33 6.97 -9.64
N VAL A 59 13.42 7.16 -8.67
CA VAL A 59 13.49 8.24 -7.68
C VAL A 59 13.85 7.61 -6.34
N MET A 60 14.91 8.12 -5.72
CA MET A 60 15.31 7.75 -4.36
C MET A 60 14.85 8.83 -3.37
N ALA A 61 14.05 8.45 -2.39
CA ALA A 61 13.74 9.29 -1.24
C ALA A 61 14.99 9.71 -0.45
N GLU A 62 14.96 10.92 0.09
CA GLU A 62 16.07 11.61 0.78
C GLU A 62 16.33 11.08 2.22
N HIS A 63 15.60 10.07 2.69
CA HIS A 63 15.75 9.52 4.05
C HIS A 63 17.09 8.80 4.31
N GLY A 64 17.88 8.50 3.27
CA GLY A 64 19.15 7.77 3.40
C GLY A 64 18.97 6.31 3.82
N ASP A 65 19.94 5.76 4.55
CA ASP A 65 19.88 4.36 5.02
C ASP A 65 18.84 4.18 6.14
N ILE A 66 18.00 3.16 6.00
CA ILE A 66 16.99 2.79 7.00
C ILE A 66 17.32 1.40 7.56
N PRO A 67 17.53 1.25 8.88
CA PRO A 67 17.60 -0.06 9.50
C PRO A 67 16.32 -0.86 9.25
N CYS A 68 16.44 -2.10 8.76
CA CYS A 68 15.29 -2.90 8.34
C CYS A 68 14.19 -3.05 9.41
N TYR A 69 14.55 -3.04 10.70
CA TYR A 69 13.63 -3.21 11.82
C TYR A 69 13.01 -1.90 12.35
N SER A 70 13.47 -0.72 11.90
CA SER A 70 13.13 0.55 12.56
C SER A 70 11.91 1.25 11.99
N ASN A 71 11.34 0.74 10.90
CA ASN A 71 10.19 1.36 10.25
C ASN A 71 9.29 0.33 9.55
N VAL A 72 8.16 0.78 9.04
CA VAL A 72 7.27 0.01 8.16
C VAL A 72 7.19 0.74 6.82
N THR A 73 7.30 0.03 5.70
CA THR A 73 7.15 0.65 4.36
C THR A 73 5.74 0.43 3.81
N TYR A 74 5.07 1.48 3.35
CA TYR A 74 3.86 1.35 2.55
C TYR A 74 4.29 0.98 1.14
N THR A 75 3.78 -0.13 0.61
CA THR A 75 4.14 -0.63 -0.71
C THR A 75 2.92 -0.57 -1.59
N THR A 76 3.03 0.12 -2.71
CA THR A 76 1.90 0.36 -3.58
C THR A 76 2.30 0.44 -5.04
N HIS A 77 1.31 0.46 -5.90
CA HIS A 77 1.48 0.49 -7.34
C HIS A 77 0.43 1.39 -7.98
N ALA A 78 0.76 1.97 -9.12
CA ALA A 78 -0.13 2.85 -9.85
C ALA A 78 0.22 2.89 -11.34
N ASP A 79 -0.65 3.50 -12.14
CA ASP A 79 -0.22 4.25 -13.32
C ASP A 79 -0.22 5.74 -12.96
N TYR A 80 0.27 6.61 -13.86
CA TYR A 80 0.41 8.03 -13.53
C TYR A 80 -0.93 8.72 -13.19
N THR A 81 -2.08 8.18 -13.60
CA THR A 81 -3.40 8.81 -13.39
C THR A 81 -3.90 8.74 -11.95
N TYR A 82 -3.23 7.98 -11.08
CA TYR A 82 -3.56 7.84 -9.65
C TYR A 82 -2.58 8.60 -8.73
N LEU A 83 -1.67 9.40 -9.30
CA LEU A 83 -0.62 10.07 -8.53
C LEU A 83 -1.10 11.24 -7.66
N ASP A 84 -2.36 11.65 -7.80
CA ASP A 84 -3.00 12.59 -6.89
C ASP A 84 -3.18 12.03 -5.47
N ASN A 85 -3.11 10.70 -5.31
CA ASN A 85 -3.19 10.05 -4.00
C ASN A 85 -1.85 10.04 -3.24
N VAL A 86 -0.71 10.33 -3.88
CA VAL A 86 0.62 10.19 -3.26
C VAL A 86 0.76 11.08 -2.02
N VAL A 87 0.40 12.36 -2.13
CA VAL A 87 0.58 13.32 -1.03
C VAL A 87 -0.42 13.08 0.11
N PRO A 88 -1.74 12.92 -0.15
CA PRO A 88 -2.69 12.54 0.89
C PRO A 88 -2.30 11.26 1.65
N LEU A 89 -1.77 10.26 0.94
CA LEU A 89 -1.25 9.04 1.54
C LEU A 89 -0.05 9.33 2.45
N LEU A 90 0.96 10.07 1.97
CA LEU A 90 2.16 10.41 2.74
C LEU A 90 1.87 11.27 3.97
N GLU A 91 0.90 12.19 3.88
CA GLU A 91 0.48 13.04 4.99
C GLU A 91 0.00 12.23 6.20
N ARG A 92 -0.66 11.10 5.94
CA ARG A 92 -1.19 10.19 6.97
C ARG A 92 -0.22 9.08 7.34
N TRP A 93 0.50 8.54 6.36
CA TRP A 93 1.46 7.45 6.53
C TRP A 93 2.74 7.88 7.27
N ARG A 94 3.30 9.05 6.92
CA ARG A 94 4.49 9.66 7.57
C ARG A 94 5.67 8.70 7.76
N SER A 95 5.88 7.81 6.79
CA SER A 95 6.89 6.76 6.81
C SER A 95 7.27 6.39 5.37
N PRO A 96 8.32 5.59 5.07
CA PRO A 96 8.72 5.31 3.69
C PRO A 96 7.58 4.72 2.86
N LEU A 97 7.45 5.23 1.65
CA LEU A 97 6.55 4.77 0.59
C LEU A 97 7.42 4.22 -0.54
N SER A 98 7.17 2.97 -0.94
CA SER A 98 7.71 2.37 -2.16
C SER A 98 6.58 2.26 -3.18
N LEU A 99 6.73 2.98 -4.29
CA LEU A 99 5.70 3.14 -5.32
C LEU A 99 6.19 2.60 -6.67
N ALA A 100 5.56 1.53 -7.17
CA ALA A 100 5.84 1.00 -8.50
C ALA A 100 4.85 1.57 -9.54
N ILE A 101 5.34 2.29 -10.54
CA ILE A 101 4.51 2.91 -11.58
C ILE A 101 4.66 2.17 -12.90
N TYR A 102 3.54 1.69 -13.43
CA TYR A 102 3.47 1.08 -14.76
C TYR A 102 3.36 2.17 -15.82
N ALA A 103 4.31 2.20 -16.76
CA ALA A 103 4.43 3.29 -17.72
C ALA A 103 4.83 2.81 -19.13
N PRO A 104 3.96 2.02 -19.82
CA PRO A 104 4.26 1.46 -21.13
C PRO A 104 4.23 2.51 -22.25
N GLY A 105 5.10 2.35 -23.24
CA GLY A 105 5.09 3.14 -24.48
C GLY A 105 5.04 4.64 -24.23
N THR A 106 4.02 5.31 -24.75
CA THR A 106 3.86 6.77 -24.62
C THR A 106 3.33 7.23 -23.25
N ASP A 107 2.98 6.31 -22.34
CA ASP A 107 2.60 6.66 -20.95
C ASP A 107 3.84 7.02 -20.09
N PHE A 108 5.06 6.74 -20.56
CA PHE A 108 6.30 7.07 -19.86
C PHE A 108 6.52 8.58 -19.69
N GLU A 109 6.37 9.36 -20.76
CA GLU A 109 6.56 10.81 -20.72
C GLU A 109 5.63 11.51 -19.70
N PRO A 110 4.29 11.33 -19.74
CA PRO A 110 3.41 11.94 -18.74
C PRO A 110 3.66 11.39 -17.32
N THR A 111 4.20 10.17 -17.19
CA THR A 111 4.66 9.63 -15.89
C THR A 111 5.83 10.43 -15.35
N ILE A 112 6.88 10.68 -16.14
CA ILE A 112 8.02 11.50 -15.72
C ILE A 112 7.57 12.93 -15.39
N GLN A 113 6.73 13.54 -16.22
CA GLN A 113 6.20 14.88 -15.96
C GLN A 113 5.40 14.93 -14.64
N SER A 114 4.62 13.89 -14.35
CA SER A 114 3.86 13.74 -13.10
C SER A 114 4.78 13.63 -11.88
N ILE A 115 5.86 12.84 -11.99
CA ILE A 115 6.88 12.69 -10.96
C ILE A 115 7.57 14.04 -10.71
N LEU A 116 8.02 14.73 -11.75
CA LEU A 116 8.65 16.04 -11.65
C LEU A 116 7.72 17.06 -10.98
N TYR A 117 6.44 17.07 -11.32
CA TYR A 117 5.45 17.93 -10.68
C TYR A 117 5.32 17.64 -9.17
N LEU A 118 5.26 16.36 -8.78
CA LEU A 118 5.22 15.97 -7.36
C LEU A 118 6.49 16.36 -6.60
N LEU A 119 7.66 16.29 -7.23
CA LEU A 119 8.95 16.59 -6.62
C LEU A 119 9.27 18.10 -6.55
N GLN A 120 8.71 18.90 -7.45
CA GLN A 120 9.10 20.32 -7.61
C GLN A 120 7.96 21.33 -7.41
N CYS A 121 6.71 20.97 -7.70
CA CYS A 121 5.59 21.93 -7.78
C CYS A 121 4.53 21.74 -6.69
N HIS A 122 4.24 20.48 -6.33
CA HIS A 122 3.15 20.20 -5.40
C HIS A 122 3.43 20.79 -4.00
N PRO A 123 2.43 21.34 -3.27
CA PRO A 123 2.65 21.89 -1.93
C PRO A 123 3.32 20.90 -0.96
N GLY A 124 2.96 19.61 -1.04
CA GLY A 124 3.57 18.50 -0.29
C GLY A 124 4.86 17.92 -0.88
N HIS A 125 5.56 18.60 -1.80
CA HIS A 125 6.77 18.07 -2.45
C HIS A 125 7.87 17.66 -1.47
N ASP A 126 8.02 18.36 -0.33
CA ASP A 126 8.97 17.98 0.72
C ASP A 126 8.70 16.57 1.26
N LEU A 127 7.43 16.20 1.45
CA LEU A 127 7.07 14.86 1.89
C LEU A 127 7.39 13.80 0.84
N VAL A 128 7.11 14.11 -0.43
CA VAL A 128 7.42 13.22 -1.55
C VAL A 128 8.93 12.97 -1.60
N ARG A 129 9.73 14.03 -1.58
CA ARG A 129 11.20 13.93 -1.61
C ARG A 129 11.76 13.16 -0.42
N GLN A 130 11.22 13.38 0.78
CA GLN A 130 11.74 12.73 1.99
C GLN A 130 11.36 11.26 2.11
N LEU A 131 10.18 10.86 1.62
CA LEU A 131 9.59 9.56 1.98
C LEU A 131 9.24 8.65 0.78
N CYS A 132 9.14 9.17 -0.44
CA CYS A 132 8.66 8.39 -1.60
C CYS A 132 9.80 7.93 -2.49
N SER A 133 10.00 6.61 -2.55
CA SER A 133 10.87 5.96 -3.54
C SER A 133 10.01 5.45 -4.69
N ILE A 134 10.39 5.78 -5.92
CA ILE A 134 9.61 5.46 -7.12
C ILE A 134 10.38 4.48 -8.01
N HIS A 135 9.70 3.42 -8.41
CA HIS A 135 10.17 2.39 -9.32
C HIS A 135 9.32 2.47 -10.59
N LEU A 136 9.93 2.36 -11.76
CA LEU A 136 9.21 2.35 -13.03
C LEU A 136 9.29 0.96 -13.66
N TYR A 137 8.22 0.52 -14.31
CA TYR A 137 8.24 -0.74 -15.04
C TYR A 137 7.29 -0.72 -16.23
N PHE A 138 7.63 -1.51 -17.24
CA PHE A 138 6.85 -1.66 -18.48
C PHE A 138 7.24 -2.97 -19.18
N ASP A 139 6.31 -3.54 -19.96
CA ASP A 139 6.54 -4.76 -20.72
C ASP A 139 7.63 -4.54 -21.77
N VAL A 140 8.48 -5.53 -22.00
CA VAL A 140 9.56 -5.46 -23.00
C VAL A 140 9.07 -5.34 -24.44
N GLU A 141 7.81 -5.69 -24.69
CA GLU A 141 7.15 -5.51 -25.99
C GLU A 141 6.57 -4.09 -26.17
N HIS A 142 6.44 -3.34 -25.07
CA HIS A 142 5.81 -2.02 -25.00
C HIS A 142 6.75 -0.98 -24.39
N LEU A 143 8.03 -1.03 -24.79
CA LEU A 143 9.05 -0.10 -24.30
C LEU A 143 8.78 1.35 -24.76
N PRO A 144 9.07 2.34 -23.91
CA PRO A 144 9.19 3.73 -24.35
C PRO A 144 10.31 3.87 -25.39
N GLN A 145 10.19 4.84 -26.31
CA GLN A 145 11.21 5.06 -27.34
C GLN A 145 12.56 5.48 -26.73
N VAL A 146 12.53 6.29 -25.67
CA VAL A 146 13.71 6.77 -24.95
C VAL A 146 13.42 6.72 -23.46
N VAL A 147 14.34 6.14 -22.70
CA VAL A 147 14.32 6.12 -21.23
C VAL A 147 15.59 6.80 -20.76
N LEU A 148 15.46 8.03 -20.28
CA LEU A 148 16.59 8.80 -19.74
C LEU A 148 16.98 8.28 -18.35
N PRO A 149 18.28 8.30 -17.99
CA PRO A 149 18.71 7.92 -16.67
C PRO A 149 18.27 8.98 -15.62
N PRO A 150 18.04 8.58 -14.35
CA PRO A 150 17.52 9.47 -13.31
C PRO A 150 18.28 10.78 -13.16
N GLU A 151 19.61 10.76 -13.30
CA GLU A 151 20.49 11.92 -13.10
C GLU A 151 20.30 13.01 -14.17
N THR A 152 19.62 12.65 -15.26
CA THR A 152 19.26 13.54 -16.37
C THR A 152 17.79 13.90 -16.27
N ALA A 153 16.90 12.90 -16.25
CA ALA A 153 15.45 13.11 -16.28
C ALA A 153 14.94 13.91 -15.08
N LEU A 154 15.45 13.63 -13.86
CA LEU A 154 14.96 14.29 -12.65
C LEU A 154 15.47 15.71 -12.45
N LYS A 155 16.41 16.18 -13.30
CA LYS A 155 16.91 17.56 -13.30
C LYS A 155 16.12 18.48 -14.22
N GLU A 156 15.22 17.94 -15.04
CA GLU A 156 14.40 18.76 -15.91
C GLU A 156 13.43 19.63 -15.08
N PRO A 157 13.26 20.91 -15.45
CA PRO A 157 12.34 21.78 -14.74
C PRO A 157 10.89 21.37 -15.01
N ALA A 158 10.13 21.14 -13.94
CA ALA A 158 8.71 20.87 -14.04
C ALA A 158 7.93 22.14 -14.45
N ASN A 159 6.86 21.97 -15.23
CA ASN A 159 5.92 23.05 -15.49
C ASN A 159 4.97 23.26 -14.29
N CYS A 160 5.38 24.08 -13.32
CA CYS A 160 4.56 24.38 -12.14
C CYS A 160 3.42 25.38 -12.38
N ASN A 161 3.37 26.02 -13.55
CA ASN A 161 2.30 26.96 -13.90
C ASN A 161 1.05 26.25 -14.47
N GLY A 162 1.20 24.99 -14.88
CA GLY A 162 0.11 24.16 -15.39
C GLY A 162 -0.58 23.33 -14.30
N PRO A 163 -1.74 22.72 -14.63
CA PRO A 163 -2.33 21.72 -13.77
C PRO A 163 -1.41 20.49 -13.65
N PRO A 164 -1.52 19.70 -12.56
CA PRO A 164 -0.76 18.46 -12.45
C PRO A 164 -1.04 17.52 -13.64
N PRO A 165 -0.02 16.91 -14.28
CA PRO A 165 -0.23 16.08 -15.48
C PRO A 165 -1.08 14.82 -15.26
N TYR A 166 -1.22 14.38 -14.02
CA TYR A 166 -2.02 13.23 -13.62
C TYR A 166 -3.52 13.53 -13.39
N VAL A 167 -3.93 14.80 -13.46
CA VAL A 167 -5.33 15.22 -13.24
C VAL A 167 -6.04 15.37 -14.59
N ASN A 168 -7.35 15.05 -14.63
CA ASN A 168 -8.20 15.16 -15.82
C ASN A 168 -7.71 14.36 -17.05
N VAL A 169 -6.99 13.27 -16.80
CA VAL A 169 -6.50 12.39 -17.86
C VAL A 169 -7.67 11.62 -18.48
N PHE A 170 -7.85 11.76 -19.79
CA PHE A 170 -8.79 10.92 -20.53
C PHE A 170 -8.17 9.52 -20.71
N LYS A 171 -8.67 8.53 -19.97
CA LYS A 171 -8.12 7.15 -19.96
C LYS A 171 -7.98 6.53 -21.35
N GLY A 172 -8.84 6.86 -22.31
CA GLY A 172 -8.76 6.36 -23.70
C GLY A 172 -7.54 6.87 -24.49
N ASN A 173 -6.85 7.92 -24.01
CA ASN A 173 -5.63 8.42 -24.64
C ASN A 173 -4.37 7.76 -24.11
N MET A 174 -4.45 6.99 -23.02
CA MET A 174 -3.30 6.28 -22.48
C MET A 174 -2.84 5.21 -23.46
N TYR A 175 -1.52 5.02 -23.59
CA TYR A 175 -0.92 3.97 -24.39
C TYR A 175 -1.49 2.60 -24.00
N ARG A 176 -1.63 2.33 -22.69
CA ARG A 176 -2.23 1.10 -22.17
C ARG A 176 -3.62 0.85 -22.78
N ALA A 177 -4.47 1.87 -22.82
CA ALA A 177 -5.83 1.76 -23.33
C ALA A 177 -5.86 1.60 -24.86
N GLN A 178 -5.06 2.40 -25.58
CA GLN A 178 -4.99 2.37 -27.05
C GLN A 178 -4.45 1.03 -27.59
N ASN A 179 -3.60 0.36 -26.81
CA ASN A 179 -3.03 -0.94 -27.18
C ASN A 179 -3.72 -2.12 -26.46
N THR A 180 -4.81 -1.87 -25.72
CA THR A 180 -5.59 -2.92 -25.04
C THR A 180 -4.77 -3.77 -24.06
N LEU A 181 -3.79 -3.15 -23.39
CA LEU A 181 -2.94 -3.84 -22.43
C LEU A 181 -3.67 -4.01 -21.09
N ASP A 182 -3.57 -5.19 -20.52
CA ASP A 182 -4.05 -5.46 -19.16
C ASP A 182 -3.07 -4.83 -18.15
N TYR A 183 -3.56 -4.35 -17.01
CA TYR A 183 -2.72 -3.74 -15.99
C TYR A 183 -2.03 -4.81 -15.11
N PRO A 184 -0.68 -4.90 -15.12
CA PRO A 184 0.09 -5.92 -14.40
C PRO A 184 0.22 -5.62 -12.90
N VAL A 185 -0.92 -5.58 -12.22
CA VAL A 185 -1.10 -5.14 -10.83
C VAL A 185 -0.16 -5.85 -9.84
N ASN A 186 -0.02 -7.17 -9.97
CA ASN A 186 0.77 -7.98 -9.05
C ASN A 186 2.28 -7.85 -9.29
N MET A 187 2.70 -7.53 -10.52
CA MET A 187 4.09 -7.17 -10.80
C MET A 187 4.45 -5.90 -10.03
N GLY A 188 3.62 -4.85 -10.11
CA GLY A 188 3.79 -3.61 -9.35
C GLY A 188 3.86 -3.85 -7.84
N ARG A 189 2.93 -4.63 -7.28
CA ARG A 189 2.95 -5.00 -5.85
C ARG A 189 4.27 -5.65 -5.44
N ASN A 190 4.73 -6.64 -6.20
CA ASN A 190 5.96 -7.35 -5.87
C ASN A 190 7.23 -6.51 -6.10
N ILE A 191 7.25 -5.59 -7.07
CA ILE A 191 8.37 -4.65 -7.27
C ILE A 191 8.51 -3.74 -6.04
N ALA A 192 7.42 -3.05 -5.67
CA ALA A 192 7.44 -2.15 -4.51
C ALA A 192 7.77 -2.89 -3.20
N ARG A 193 7.21 -4.10 -3.03
CA ARG A 193 7.49 -4.92 -1.85
C ARG A 193 8.94 -5.37 -1.78
N ARG A 194 9.53 -5.83 -2.88
CA ARG A 194 10.93 -6.30 -2.91
C ARG A 194 11.92 -5.16 -2.69
N ALA A 195 11.65 -3.99 -3.26
CA ALA A 195 12.51 -2.82 -3.15
C ALA A 195 12.45 -2.13 -1.77
N SER A 196 11.51 -2.52 -0.92
CA SER A 196 11.39 -1.99 0.44
C SER A 196 12.63 -2.29 1.29
N LEU A 197 13.10 -1.25 2.01
CA LEU A 197 14.25 -1.33 2.91
C LEU A 197 13.89 -1.90 4.30
N THR A 198 12.61 -1.88 4.64
CA THR A 198 12.09 -2.35 5.94
C THR A 198 11.70 -3.82 5.88
N HIS A 199 11.70 -4.47 7.05
CA HIS A 199 11.23 -5.84 7.22
C HIS A 199 9.71 -5.92 7.15
N TYR A 200 9.03 -4.97 7.81
CA TYR A 200 7.58 -4.90 7.85
C TYR A 200 7.04 -4.01 6.74
N VAL A 201 6.00 -4.46 6.05
CA VAL A 201 5.39 -3.74 4.93
C VAL A 201 3.87 -3.76 5.01
N LEU A 202 3.26 -2.66 4.57
CA LEU A 202 1.83 -2.59 4.30
C LEU A 202 1.64 -2.59 2.78
N ALA A 203 1.31 -3.74 2.21
CA ALA A 203 1.01 -3.87 0.78
C ALA A 203 -0.45 -3.52 0.53
N SER A 204 -0.70 -2.36 -0.09
CA SER A 204 -2.04 -1.80 -0.19
C SER A 204 -2.19 -0.89 -1.42
N ASP A 205 -3.42 -0.74 -1.89
CA ASP A 205 -3.74 0.07 -3.06
C ASP A 205 -3.52 1.56 -2.73
N ILE A 206 -3.11 2.38 -3.72
CA ILE A 206 -2.66 3.77 -3.46
C ILE A 206 -3.78 4.69 -2.94
N GLU A 207 -5.03 4.33 -3.18
CA GLU A 207 -6.24 5.06 -2.75
C GLU A 207 -6.68 4.70 -1.32
N LEU A 208 -5.98 3.80 -0.61
CA LEU A 208 -6.33 3.39 0.75
C LEU A 208 -5.48 4.14 1.78
N TYR A 209 -6.12 5.05 2.50
CA TYR A 209 -5.45 5.94 3.44
C TYR A 209 -5.48 5.38 4.87
N PRO A 210 -4.32 5.18 5.52
CA PRO A 210 -4.28 4.64 6.87
C PRO A 210 -4.71 5.66 7.93
N THR A 211 -5.09 5.15 9.11
CA THR A 211 -5.19 5.95 10.34
C THR A 211 -3.85 6.66 10.61
N PRO A 212 -3.82 7.97 10.94
CA PRO A 212 -2.57 8.68 11.17
C PRO A 212 -1.84 8.12 12.39
N GLY A 213 -0.50 8.12 12.37
CA GLY A 213 0.32 7.62 13.49
C GLY A 213 0.53 6.10 13.53
N LEU A 214 -0.15 5.35 12.65
CA LEU A 214 -0.15 3.89 12.61
C LEU A 214 1.23 3.24 12.75
N VAL A 215 2.25 3.76 12.07
CA VAL A 215 3.58 3.13 12.08
C VAL A 215 4.24 3.16 13.46
N SER A 216 4.14 4.29 14.15
CA SER A 216 4.62 4.42 15.52
C SER A 216 3.88 3.45 16.42
N ASP A 217 2.55 3.50 16.41
CA ASP A 217 1.70 2.69 17.28
C ASP A 217 1.91 1.20 17.03
N TYR A 218 2.10 0.80 15.78
CA TYR A 218 2.39 -0.58 15.38
C TYR A 218 3.74 -1.07 15.92
N LEU A 219 4.80 -0.27 15.81
CA LEU A 219 6.13 -0.66 16.29
C LEU A 219 6.16 -0.72 17.83
N HIS A 220 5.43 0.16 18.52
CA HIS A 220 5.19 0.07 19.96
C HIS A 220 4.40 -1.19 20.33
N PHE A 221 3.33 -1.49 19.60
CA PHE A 221 2.55 -2.72 19.76
C PHE A 221 3.43 -3.97 19.63
N LEU A 222 4.26 -4.06 18.58
CA LEU A 222 5.19 -5.19 18.40
C LEU A 222 6.09 -5.38 19.62
N GLY A 223 6.77 -4.32 20.07
CA GLY A 223 7.70 -4.39 21.20
C GLY A 223 7.04 -4.69 22.56
N ARG A 224 5.73 -4.49 22.68
CA ARG A 224 4.95 -4.76 23.89
C ARG A 224 4.31 -6.14 23.89
N GLN A 225 3.74 -6.57 22.76
CA GLN A 225 2.79 -7.70 22.70
C GLN A 225 3.19 -8.84 21.76
N VAL A 226 4.17 -8.64 20.87
CA VAL A 226 4.49 -9.65 19.84
C VAL A 226 5.90 -10.20 20.02
N ILE A 227 6.90 -9.33 20.07
CA ILE A 227 8.31 -9.74 20.06
C ILE A 227 8.94 -9.71 21.44
N GLY A 228 9.86 -10.66 21.67
CA GLY A 228 10.67 -10.71 22.89
C GLY A 228 9.89 -11.06 24.15
N ILE A 229 8.74 -11.72 24.02
CA ILE A 229 7.98 -12.26 25.16
C ILE A 229 8.38 -13.74 25.34
N PRO A 230 9.04 -14.10 26.46
CA PRO A 230 9.44 -15.48 26.73
C PRO A 230 8.22 -16.41 26.78
N GLY A 231 8.30 -17.53 26.05
CA GLY A 231 7.23 -18.53 26.01
C GLY A 231 6.02 -18.17 25.15
N GLN A 232 6.01 -17.01 24.48
CA GLN A 232 4.93 -16.56 23.58
C GLN A 232 5.43 -16.36 22.14
N GLN A 233 6.31 -17.25 21.66
CA GLN A 233 6.67 -17.21 20.24
C GLN A 233 5.50 -17.75 19.41
N PRO A 234 5.13 -17.06 18.31
CA PRO A 234 4.09 -17.57 17.42
C PRO A 234 4.42 -18.99 16.95
N THR A 235 3.45 -19.88 17.06
CA THR A 235 3.58 -21.26 16.54
C THR A 235 3.23 -21.36 15.06
N SER A 236 2.59 -20.32 14.52
CA SER A 236 2.26 -20.13 13.11
C SER A 236 2.72 -18.74 12.64
N PRO A 237 2.95 -18.55 11.34
CA PRO A 237 3.15 -17.22 10.77
C PRO A 237 1.93 -16.32 11.07
N LEU A 238 2.15 -15.02 11.23
CA LEU A 238 1.06 -14.08 11.51
C LEU A 238 1.24 -12.76 10.78
N VAL A 239 0.12 -12.09 10.55
CA VAL A 239 0.05 -10.73 9.98
C VAL A 239 -0.97 -9.90 10.74
N HIS A 240 -0.85 -8.58 10.67
CA HIS A 240 -1.70 -7.66 11.42
C HIS A 240 -2.65 -6.91 10.49
N VAL A 241 -3.94 -7.24 10.57
CA VAL A 241 -4.97 -6.80 9.63
C VAL A 241 -5.57 -5.45 10.03
N LEU A 242 -5.82 -4.63 9.02
CA LEU A 242 -6.55 -3.37 9.13
C LEU A 242 -7.95 -3.52 8.53
N ARG A 243 -8.95 -2.94 9.18
CA ARG A 243 -10.29 -2.82 8.62
C ARG A 243 -10.34 -1.74 7.55
N ILE A 244 -11.20 -1.89 6.55
CA ILE A 244 -11.27 -0.98 5.41
C ILE A 244 -12.68 -0.39 5.32
N PHE A 245 -12.75 0.91 5.10
CA PHE A 245 -13.98 1.67 5.01
C PHE A 245 -13.97 2.61 3.81
N GLU A 246 -15.16 3.07 3.43
CA GLU A 246 -15.35 4.12 2.42
C GLU A 246 -16.11 5.28 3.07
N VAL A 247 -15.85 6.49 2.60
CA VAL A 247 -16.53 7.70 3.06
C VAL A 247 -17.12 8.46 1.88
N MET A 248 -18.17 9.24 2.12
CA MET A 248 -18.77 10.09 1.08
C MET A 248 -17.74 11.06 0.47
N SER A 249 -17.97 11.51 -0.77
CA SER A 249 -17.02 12.36 -1.49
C SER A 249 -16.85 13.78 -0.92
N ASN A 250 -17.81 14.23 -0.10
CA ASN A 250 -17.87 15.57 0.48
C ASN A 250 -17.46 15.62 1.96
N VAL A 251 -17.01 14.50 2.54
CA VAL A 251 -16.57 14.42 3.94
C VAL A 251 -15.07 14.19 4.02
N SER A 252 -14.48 14.62 5.14
CA SER A 252 -13.07 14.37 5.44
C SER A 252 -12.87 12.92 5.90
N VAL A 253 -11.69 12.38 5.62
CA VAL A 253 -11.28 11.06 6.09
C VAL A 253 -11.11 11.09 7.62
N PRO A 254 -11.75 10.19 8.38
CA PRO A 254 -11.66 10.20 9.84
C PRO A 254 -10.24 9.91 10.31
N ASN A 255 -9.80 10.59 11.37
CA ASN A 255 -8.47 10.41 11.95
C ASN A 255 -8.46 9.35 13.06
N THR A 256 -9.60 9.08 13.68
CA THR A 256 -9.70 8.17 14.82
C THR A 256 -10.87 7.20 14.66
N LYS A 257 -10.81 6.06 15.36
CA LYS A 257 -11.91 5.09 15.35
C LYS A 257 -13.23 5.67 15.89
N PRO A 258 -13.25 6.50 16.96
CA PRO A 258 -14.47 7.18 17.39
C PRO A 258 -15.09 8.06 16.29
N GLU A 259 -14.30 8.85 15.57
CA GLU A 259 -14.80 9.64 14.43
C GLU A 259 -15.40 8.74 13.34
N LEU A 260 -14.71 7.65 12.99
CA LEU A 260 -15.23 6.67 12.03
C LEU A 260 -16.56 6.06 12.52
N GLN A 261 -16.67 5.73 13.81
CA GLN A 261 -17.92 5.20 14.40
C GLN A 261 -19.07 6.20 14.33
N GLU A 262 -18.80 7.50 14.51
CA GLU A 262 -19.80 8.56 14.31
C GLU A 262 -20.25 8.64 12.85
N MET A 263 -19.30 8.59 11.91
CA MET A 263 -19.60 8.59 10.47
C MET A 263 -20.38 7.35 10.02
N LEU A 264 -20.10 6.18 10.59
CA LEU A 264 -20.87 4.95 10.34
C LEU A 264 -22.31 5.09 10.85
N LYS A 265 -22.52 5.76 12.00
CA LYS A 265 -23.85 6.02 12.56
C LYS A 265 -24.64 7.06 11.75
N SER A 266 -23.97 8.09 11.24
CA SER A 266 -24.59 9.13 10.39
C SER A 266 -24.84 8.65 8.95
N GLY A 267 -24.23 7.53 8.54
CA GLY A 267 -24.28 7.01 7.17
C GLY A 267 -23.27 7.65 6.22
N GLU A 268 -22.37 8.50 6.71
CA GLU A 268 -21.31 9.16 5.94
C GLU A 268 -20.13 8.22 5.63
N ALA A 269 -20.03 7.11 6.36
CA ALA A 269 -19.08 6.03 6.09
C ALA A 269 -19.80 4.68 5.96
N VAL A 270 -19.20 3.75 5.21
CA VAL A 270 -19.65 2.37 5.07
C VAL A 270 -18.46 1.41 5.11
N PRO A 271 -18.63 0.14 5.52
CA PRO A 271 -17.57 -0.85 5.35
C PRO A 271 -17.30 -1.09 3.86
N PHE A 272 -16.03 -1.29 3.52
CA PHE A 272 -15.53 -1.27 2.15
C PHE A 272 -16.15 -2.36 1.28
N HIS A 273 -16.67 -1.96 0.11
CA HIS A 273 -17.12 -2.85 -0.96
C HIS A 273 -18.15 -3.92 -0.52
N MET A 274 -18.93 -3.66 0.54
CA MET A 274 -19.93 -4.60 1.03
C MET A 274 -21.01 -4.89 -0.02
N ASP A 275 -21.42 -3.89 -0.79
CA ASP A 275 -22.39 -4.05 -1.88
C ASP A 275 -21.79 -4.68 -3.15
N ILE A 276 -20.47 -4.87 -3.20
CA ILE A 276 -19.74 -5.43 -4.36
C ILE A 276 -19.37 -6.89 -4.11
N CYS A 277 -18.66 -7.17 -3.00
CA CYS A 277 -18.33 -8.51 -2.52
C CYS A 277 -18.23 -8.55 -1.00
N GLU A 278 -19.38 -8.67 -0.32
CA GLU A 278 -19.46 -8.85 1.13
C GLU A 278 -18.57 -10.00 1.65
N ALA A 279 -18.59 -11.15 0.99
CA ALA A 279 -17.77 -12.31 1.39
C ALA A 279 -16.25 -12.06 1.29
N CYS A 280 -15.82 -11.14 0.41
CA CYS A 280 -14.43 -10.77 0.24
C CYS A 280 -13.95 -9.80 1.33
N HIS A 281 -14.83 -8.94 1.85
CA HIS A 281 -14.41 -7.79 2.68
C HIS A 281 -14.93 -7.80 4.11
N ARG A 282 -16.01 -8.55 4.43
CA ARG A 282 -16.55 -8.62 5.79
C ARG A 282 -15.53 -9.14 6.80
N GLY A 283 -14.97 -10.32 6.54
CA GLY A 283 -14.06 -11.00 7.46
C GLY A 283 -14.66 -11.29 8.85
N PRO A 284 -13.87 -11.85 9.78
CA PRO A 284 -14.36 -12.28 11.10
C PRO A 284 -14.70 -11.12 12.03
N ASN A 285 -15.90 -11.07 12.62
CA ASN A 285 -16.32 -10.12 13.67
C ASN A 285 -16.25 -8.62 13.30
N LEU A 286 -16.73 -8.25 12.11
CA LEU A 286 -16.73 -6.85 11.65
C LEU A 286 -17.63 -5.95 12.50
N GLU A 287 -18.86 -6.39 12.77
CA GLU A 287 -19.85 -5.58 13.50
C GLU A 287 -19.44 -5.37 14.95
N GLU A 288 -18.84 -6.38 15.57
CA GLU A 288 -18.27 -6.29 16.91
C GLU A 288 -17.10 -5.30 16.93
N TRP A 289 -16.24 -5.32 15.90
CA TRP A 289 -15.14 -4.36 15.78
C TRP A 289 -15.65 -2.93 15.66
N ILE A 290 -16.68 -2.72 14.84
CA ILE A 290 -17.32 -1.40 14.64
C ILE A 290 -17.95 -0.91 15.93
N ASN A 291 -18.61 -1.78 16.69
CA ASN A 291 -19.34 -1.38 17.90
C ASN A 291 -18.50 -1.37 19.18
N ALA A 292 -17.27 -1.90 19.14
CA ALA A 292 -16.40 -1.97 20.30
C ALA A 292 -16.00 -0.56 20.81
N SER A 293 -16.14 -0.35 22.11
CA SER A 293 -15.69 0.86 22.79
C SER A 293 -14.17 0.99 22.72
N VAL A 294 -13.67 2.19 22.42
CA VAL A 294 -12.23 2.51 22.43
C VAL A 294 -11.81 2.81 23.86
N VAL A 295 -11.20 1.83 24.53
CA VAL A 295 -10.78 1.93 25.94
C VAL A 295 -9.36 2.46 26.10
N SER A 296 -8.52 2.24 25.08
CA SER A 296 -7.15 2.74 24.98
C SER A 296 -6.89 3.28 23.57
N GLN A 297 -6.02 4.27 23.45
CA GLN A 297 -5.50 4.75 22.17
C GLN A 297 -4.33 3.88 21.67
N GLU A 298 -3.80 3.00 22.53
CA GLU A 298 -2.79 2.04 22.11
C GLU A 298 -3.37 1.01 21.14
N LEU A 299 -2.52 0.50 20.27
CA LEU A 299 -2.87 -0.55 19.34
C LEU A 299 -2.79 -1.93 20.00
N ASN A 300 -3.82 -2.75 19.83
CA ASN A 300 -3.90 -4.13 20.31
C ASN A 300 -4.59 -5.04 19.29
N VAL A 301 -4.52 -6.35 19.53
CA VAL A 301 -5.30 -7.34 18.77
C VAL A 301 -6.74 -7.36 19.28
N PHE A 302 -7.69 -7.02 18.43
CA PHE A 302 -9.13 -7.12 18.71
C PHE A 302 -9.61 -8.57 18.64
N ASN A 303 -9.28 -9.26 17.55
CA ASN A 303 -9.55 -10.69 17.39
C ASN A 303 -8.56 -11.33 16.43
N VAL A 304 -8.46 -12.66 16.48
CA VAL A 304 -7.64 -13.46 15.57
C VAL A 304 -8.56 -14.16 14.57
N GLY A 305 -8.28 -13.94 13.29
CA GLY A 305 -8.97 -14.56 12.17
C GLY A 305 -8.12 -15.64 11.49
N HIS A 306 -8.80 -16.53 10.78
CA HIS A 306 -8.19 -17.45 9.82
C HIS A 306 -8.92 -17.33 8.49
N ARG A 307 -8.19 -17.44 7.38
CA ARG A 307 -8.77 -17.42 6.04
C ARG A 307 -9.25 -18.81 5.60
N SER A 308 -10.05 -19.45 6.43
CA SER A 308 -10.62 -20.78 6.19
C SER A 308 -12.14 -20.75 6.41
N GLU A 309 -12.81 -21.84 6.04
CA GLU A 309 -14.24 -22.04 6.30
C GLU A 309 -15.09 -20.87 5.77
N ASN A 310 -15.80 -20.16 6.66
CA ASN A 310 -16.70 -19.05 6.33
C ASN A 310 -15.96 -17.80 5.82
N ASN A 311 -14.64 -17.72 6.02
CA ASN A 311 -13.79 -16.59 5.61
C ASN A 311 -12.80 -16.99 4.50
N ASN A 312 -13.05 -18.09 3.79
CA ASN A 312 -12.15 -18.63 2.77
C ASN A 312 -11.94 -17.68 1.56
N ASN A 313 -12.87 -16.75 1.34
CA ASN A 313 -12.80 -15.71 0.32
C ASN A 313 -12.33 -14.36 0.84
N TRP A 314 -12.07 -14.23 2.15
CA TRP A 314 -11.71 -12.95 2.76
C TRP A 314 -10.35 -12.45 2.26
N GLU A 315 -10.30 -11.23 1.74
CA GLU A 315 -9.12 -10.54 1.22
C GLU A 315 -8.71 -9.40 2.17
N PRO A 316 -8.03 -9.69 3.30
CA PRO A 316 -7.57 -8.67 4.21
C PRO A 316 -6.41 -7.85 3.62
N ILE A 317 -6.32 -6.59 4.04
CA ILE A 317 -5.10 -5.78 3.91
C ILE A 317 -4.43 -5.73 5.28
N PHE A 318 -3.12 -5.96 5.30
CA PHE A 318 -2.38 -6.19 6.53
C PHE A 318 -0.97 -5.61 6.49
N VAL A 319 -0.44 -5.31 7.68
CA VAL A 319 1.00 -5.19 7.89
C VAL A 319 1.56 -6.59 8.06
N GLY A 320 2.40 -6.98 7.11
CA GLY A 320 3.11 -8.26 7.08
C GLY A 320 4.60 -8.02 6.93
N THR A 321 5.29 -8.97 6.29
CA THR A 321 6.72 -8.87 5.99
C THR A 321 6.98 -8.98 4.49
N VAL A 322 8.17 -8.55 4.06
CA VAL A 322 8.61 -8.72 2.67
C VAL A 322 8.70 -10.19 2.23
N GLU A 323 8.82 -11.11 3.19
CA GLU A 323 8.95 -12.56 3.00
C GLU A 323 7.61 -13.30 2.92
N ASP A 324 6.49 -12.63 3.20
CA ASP A 324 5.16 -13.24 3.04
C ASP A 324 4.95 -13.69 1.59
N PRO A 325 4.08 -14.70 1.34
CA PRO A 325 3.85 -15.23 -0.01
C PRO A 325 3.68 -14.11 -1.04
N PRO A 326 4.35 -14.18 -2.20
CA PRO A 326 4.24 -13.16 -3.23
C PRO A 326 2.89 -13.21 -3.93
N TYR A 327 2.52 -12.10 -4.55
CA TYR A 327 1.38 -12.06 -5.45
C TYR A 327 1.75 -12.77 -6.76
N ASP A 328 0.82 -13.54 -7.36
CA ASP A 328 1.07 -14.16 -8.66
C ASP A 328 1.07 -13.11 -9.78
N GLU A 329 2.27 -12.78 -10.29
CA GLU A 329 2.51 -11.71 -11.24
C GLU A 329 1.85 -11.91 -12.62
N ARG A 330 1.28 -13.10 -12.88
CA ARG A 330 0.55 -13.38 -14.13
C ARG A 330 -0.90 -12.91 -14.09
N LEU A 331 -1.40 -12.54 -12.91
CA LEU A 331 -2.76 -12.04 -12.73
C LEU A 331 -2.80 -10.53 -12.89
N THR A 332 -3.79 -10.07 -13.65
CA THR A 332 -4.01 -8.65 -13.97
C THR A 332 -5.19 -8.09 -13.20
N TRP A 333 -5.26 -6.77 -13.09
CA TRP A 333 -6.34 -6.07 -12.37
C TRP A 333 -7.71 -6.32 -13.02
N GLU A 334 -7.80 -6.15 -14.35
CA GLU A 334 -9.03 -6.36 -15.11
C GLU A 334 -9.54 -7.80 -15.02
N GLY A 335 -8.62 -8.75 -14.80
CA GLY A 335 -8.96 -10.17 -14.65
C GLY A 335 -9.53 -10.55 -13.28
N GLN A 336 -9.46 -9.65 -12.30
CA GLN A 336 -9.90 -9.83 -10.91
C GLN A 336 -9.24 -11.03 -10.20
N ARG A 337 -9.58 -11.22 -8.92
CA ARG A 337 -9.07 -12.31 -8.06
C ARG A 337 -7.54 -12.33 -8.00
N ASP A 338 -6.90 -11.20 -8.26
CA ASP A 338 -5.46 -11.04 -8.34
C ASP A 338 -4.78 -11.25 -6.98
N LYS A 339 -5.50 -11.04 -5.87
CA LYS A 339 -5.00 -11.29 -4.51
C LYS A 339 -5.26 -12.73 -4.03
N MET A 340 -6.16 -13.49 -4.66
CA MET A 340 -6.64 -14.80 -4.20
C MET A 340 -5.59 -15.93 -4.21
N THR A 341 -4.48 -15.76 -4.93
CA THR A 341 -3.36 -16.70 -4.90
C THR A 341 -2.52 -16.55 -3.63
N GLN A 342 -2.20 -15.32 -3.21
CA GLN A 342 -1.42 -15.05 -2.00
C GLN A 342 -2.14 -15.54 -0.73
N ALA A 343 -3.30 -14.94 -0.47
CA ALA A 343 -4.48 -15.55 0.11
C ALA A 343 -4.49 -17.07 0.33
N TYR A 344 -4.49 -17.86 -0.75
CA TYR A 344 -4.48 -19.33 -0.67
C TYR A 344 -3.21 -19.85 -0.03
N ALA A 345 -2.04 -19.33 -0.42
CA ALA A 345 -0.76 -19.71 0.19
C ALA A 345 -0.76 -19.46 1.69
N MET A 346 -1.23 -18.28 2.13
CA MET A 346 -1.31 -17.93 3.54
C MET A 346 -2.25 -18.87 4.32
N CYS A 347 -3.40 -19.24 3.74
CA CYS A 347 -4.31 -20.21 4.37
C CYS A 347 -3.66 -21.60 4.56
N VAL A 348 -2.97 -22.08 3.52
CA VAL A 348 -2.30 -23.39 3.56
C VAL A 348 -1.16 -23.40 4.57
N LEU A 349 -0.42 -22.29 4.68
CA LEU A 349 0.66 -22.08 5.65
C LEU A 349 0.17 -21.78 7.08
N ASP A 350 -1.14 -21.84 7.32
CA ASP A 350 -1.77 -21.63 8.63
C ASP A 350 -1.52 -20.24 9.24
N TYR A 351 -1.54 -19.20 8.41
CA TYR A 351 -1.39 -17.83 8.89
C TYR A 351 -2.51 -17.44 9.86
N GLU A 352 -2.11 -16.86 11.00
CA GLU A 352 -3.01 -16.12 11.88
C GLU A 352 -3.16 -14.66 11.41
N PHE A 353 -4.40 -14.19 11.35
CA PHE A 353 -4.72 -12.81 10.96
C PHE A 353 -5.15 -12.03 12.20
N HIS A 354 -4.20 -11.32 12.81
CA HIS A 354 -4.45 -10.52 14.01
C HIS A 354 -5.10 -9.20 13.61
N ILE A 355 -6.41 -9.08 13.80
CA ILE A 355 -7.17 -7.89 13.44
C ILE A 355 -6.96 -6.84 14.53
N LEU A 356 -6.44 -5.69 14.13
CA LEU A 356 -6.07 -4.61 15.05
C LEU A 356 -7.30 -3.79 15.47
N ASP A 357 -7.36 -3.35 16.73
CA ASP A 357 -8.52 -2.65 17.31
C ASP A 357 -8.72 -1.21 16.83
N ASN A 358 -7.65 -0.43 16.72
CA ASN A 358 -7.64 1.02 16.46
C ASN A 358 -6.95 1.40 15.14
N ALA A 359 -6.67 0.42 14.26
CA ALA A 359 -6.07 0.66 12.95
C ALA A 359 -7.05 0.30 11.82
N PHE A 360 -7.21 1.24 10.88
CA PHE A 360 -8.07 1.07 9.72
C PHE A 360 -7.50 1.81 8.50
N LEU A 361 -8.03 1.46 7.34
CA LEU A 361 -7.82 2.12 6.06
C LEU A 361 -9.14 2.74 5.62
N VAL A 362 -9.06 3.90 4.97
CA VAL A 362 -10.20 4.55 4.35
C VAL A 362 -9.88 4.77 2.89
N HIS A 363 -10.73 4.26 2.01
CA HIS A 363 -10.63 4.55 0.59
C HIS A 363 -10.81 6.05 0.36
N LYS A 364 -10.10 6.59 -0.64
CA LYS A 364 -10.26 7.96 -1.13
C LYS A 364 -11.74 8.37 -1.17
N PRO A 365 -12.10 9.57 -0.69
CA PRO A 365 -13.50 10.00 -0.60
C PRO A 365 -14.29 9.76 -1.88
N GLY A 366 -15.45 9.13 -1.73
CA GLY A 366 -16.33 8.69 -2.81
C GLY A 366 -16.65 7.20 -2.72
N ILE A 367 -17.76 6.88 -2.04
CA ILE A 367 -18.29 5.51 -1.91
C ILE A 367 -18.52 4.92 -3.30
N LYS A 368 -17.83 3.82 -3.59
CA LYS A 368 -17.95 3.11 -4.86
C LYS A 368 -19.34 2.50 -4.95
N GLN A 369 -20.09 2.95 -5.94
CA GLN A 369 -21.36 2.32 -6.28
C GLN A 369 -21.07 1.01 -7.02
N PRO A 370 -21.86 -0.06 -6.80
CA PRO A 370 -21.81 -1.24 -7.65
C PRO A 370 -21.99 -0.78 -9.10
N GLY A 371 -20.96 -0.96 -9.92
CA GLY A 371 -21.08 -0.67 -11.35
C GLY A 371 -22.23 -1.50 -11.94
N ASN A 372 -22.88 -0.98 -12.98
CA ASN A 372 -23.75 -1.83 -13.80
C ASN A 372 -22.89 -2.99 -14.33
N ARG A 373 -22.98 -4.18 -13.70
CA ARG A 373 -22.29 -5.45 -14.03
C ARG A 373 -22.67 -5.95 -15.43
N LYS A 374 -22.44 -5.17 -16.48
CA LYS A 374 -22.86 -5.48 -17.85
C LYS A 374 -21.75 -6.03 -18.73
N GLU A 375 -20.48 -5.88 -18.35
CA GLU A 375 -19.38 -6.46 -19.10
C GLU A 375 -18.57 -7.36 -18.19
N ILE A 376 -18.81 -8.67 -18.29
CA ILE A 376 -17.79 -9.66 -17.90
C ILE A 376 -16.61 -9.36 -18.82
N PHE A 377 -15.56 -8.76 -18.27
CA PHE A 377 -14.36 -8.48 -19.06
C PHE A 377 -13.84 -9.82 -19.61
N PRO A 378 -13.56 -9.96 -20.92
CA PRO A 378 -12.90 -11.15 -21.45
C PRO A 378 -11.66 -11.57 -20.65
N GLN A 379 -11.00 -10.59 -20.04
CA GLN A 379 -9.94 -10.69 -19.04
C GLN A 379 -10.28 -11.62 -17.87
N GLU A 380 -11.47 -11.50 -17.27
CA GLU A 380 -11.89 -12.35 -16.15
C GLU A 380 -11.90 -13.82 -16.56
N ARG A 381 -12.36 -14.14 -17.78
CA ARG A 381 -12.34 -15.51 -18.31
C ARG A 381 -10.91 -16.00 -18.54
N ARG A 382 -10.01 -15.13 -19.01
CA ARG A 382 -8.59 -15.45 -19.18
C ARG A 382 -7.91 -15.73 -17.83
N ASN A 383 -8.07 -14.84 -16.85
CA ASN A 383 -7.54 -15.03 -15.48
C ASN A 383 -8.08 -16.30 -14.85
N ASN A 384 -9.40 -16.51 -14.85
CA ASN A 384 -10.00 -17.73 -14.29
C ASN A 384 -9.53 -18.99 -15.02
N GLY A 385 -9.37 -18.94 -16.34
CA GLY A 385 -8.80 -20.03 -17.13
C GLY A 385 -7.37 -20.34 -16.73
N LEU A 386 -6.53 -19.32 -16.54
CA LEU A 386 -5.14 -19.46 -16.09
C LEU A 386 -5.07 -20.03 -14.67
N ILE A 387 -5.89 -19.51 -13.75
CA ILE A 387 -6.00 -20.00 -12.37
C ILE A 387 -6.31 -21.49 -12.38
N ASN A 388 -7.43 -21.87 -13.00
CA ASN A 388 -7.95 -23.24 -12.94
C ASN A 388 -7.05 -24.25 -13.65
N LYS A 389 -6.41 -23.88 -14.78
CA LYS A 389 -5.60 -24.82 -15.58
C LYS A 389 -4.16 -24.93 -15.11
N LYS A 390 -3.59 -23.86 -14.53
CA LYS A 390 -2.14 -23.77 -14.26
C LYS A 390 -1.85 -23.38 -12.81
N ILE A 391 -2.30 -22.20 -12.38
CA ILE A 391 -1.88 -21.63 -11.08
C ILE A 391 -2.32 -22.52 -9.93
N SER A 392 -3.58 -22.98 -9.89
CA SER A 392 -4.08 -23.83 -8.80
C SER A 392 -3.24 -25.10 -8.61
N ARG A 393 -2.75 -25.69 -9.70
CA ARG A 393 -1.87 -26.87 -9.63
C ARG A 393 -0.49 -26.49 -9.09
N GLU A 394 0.08 -25.40 -9.57
CA GLU A 394 1.39 -24.89 -9.10
C GLU A 394 1.35 -24.52 -7.62
N MET A 395 0.32 -23.80 -7.17
CA MET A 395 0.13 -23.44 -5.76
C MET A 395 0.02 -24.67 -4.85
N ARG A 396 -0.69 -25.71 -5.30
CA ARG A 396 -0.78 -26.99 -4.56
C ARG A 396 0.56 -27.72 -4.47
N MET A 397 1.41 -27.62 -5.50
CA MET A 397 2.75 -28.22 -5.47
C MET A 397 3.71 -27.42 -4.60
N THR A 398 3.63 -26.09 -4.63
CA THR A 398 4.53 -25.19 -3.90
C THR A 398 4.21 -25.12 -2.42
N TYR A 399 2.93 -24.93 -2.06
CA TYR A 399 2.50 -24.69 -0.69
C TYR A 399 1.78 -25.88 -0.07
N GLY A 400 1.25 -26.80 -0.88
CA GLY A 400 0.43 -27.92 -0.42
C GLY A 400 -1.08 -27.64 -0.49
N THR A 401 -1.84 -28.44 0.24
CA THR A 401 -3.30 -28.36 0.33
C THR A 401 -3.74 -28.42 1.78
N ARG A 402 -4.75 -27.63 2.14
CA ARG A 402 -5.40 -27.68 3.44
C ARG A 402 -6.90 -27.50 3.28
N SER A 403 -7.68 -28.22 4.08
CA SER A 403 -9.15 -28.16 4.04
C SER A 403 -9.64 -26.72 4.28
N GLY A 404 -10.59 -26.26 3.48
CA GLY A 404 -11.16 -24.91 3.58
C GLY A 404 -10.37 -23.80 2.88
N CYS A 405 -9.15 -24.06 2.38
CA CYS A 405 -8.38 -23.07 1.60
C CYS A 405 -8.79 -23.07 0.12
N VAL A 406 -9.16 -21.90 -0.40
CA VAL A 406 -9.54 -21.71 -1.81
C VAL A 406 -8.82 -20.52 -2.44
N ILE A 407 -8.62 -20.62 -3.77
CA ILE A 407 -8.32 -19.49 -4.66
C ILE A 407 -9.66 -19.02 -5.19
#